data_AF-A0A971K4S3-F1
#
_entry.id   AF-A0A971K4S3-F1
#
_cell.length_a   1.000
_cell.length_b   1.000
_cell.length_c   1.000
_cell.angle_alpha   90.00
_cell.angle_beta   90.00
_cell.angle_gamma   90.00
#
_symmetry.space_group_name_H-M   'P 1'
#
loop_
_entity.id
_entity.type
_entity.pdbx_description
1 polymer ?
#
loop_
_entity_poly.entity_id
_entity_poly.type
_entity_poly.pdbx_seq_one_letter_code
_entity_poly.pdbx_strand_id
1 'polypeptide(L)'
;MAKRHIRHIIVNGKFQYNMAATFAGLSALIMTVIIIILSAVLISSNTRLDEISRNQQVLSGTQAEIFKTLIVLSQSKNLANMRISADRLKHDNDETKRLLDQNNEKVRAITQRNRSIIVMLIISAAVQSAIIFYIMLRRSNRISGPLFLLNRYIDEMKSGRFPEIRKLRSHDDFQDVFDNFRDLAEQMKMMSESKVVK
;
A
#
# COMPACT_ATOMS: atom_id res chain seq x y z
N MET A 1 25.15 -7.01 41.86
CA MET A 1 23.71 -6.71 41.64
C MET A 1 23.61 -5.61 40.59
N ALA A 2 23.10 -5.88 39.39
CA ALA A 2 22.80 -4.85 38.41
C ALA A 2 21.42 -5.15 37.79
N LYS A 3 20.37 -4.59 38.41
CA LYS A 3 18.99 -4.70 37.93
C LYS A 3 18.86 -3.77 36.72
N ARG A 4 18.92 -4.35 35.52
CA ARG A 4 18.71 -3.67 34.24
C ARG A 4 17.27 -3.14 34.21
N HIS A 5 17.09 -1.83 34.40
CA HIS A 5 15.80 -1.17 34.21
C HIS A 5 15.38 -1.31 32.73
N ILE A 6 14.42 -2.18 32.48
CA ILE A 6 13.70 -2.24 31.20
C ILE A 6 12.94 -0.91 31.11
N ARG A 7 13.36 -0.02 30.20
CA ARG A 7 12.71 1.27 29.98
C ARG A 7 11.27 0.99 29.54
N HIS A 8 10.29 1.53 30.27
CA HIS A 8 8.91 1.55 29.82
C HIS A 8 8.85 2.32 28.49
N ILE A 9 8.61 1.60 27.38
CA ILE A 9 8.42 2.19 26.04
C ILE A 9 7.17 3.11 26.04
N ILE A 10 6.21 2.79 26.91
CA ILE A 10 4.97 3.51 27.06
C ILE A 10 5.06 4.45 28.26
N VAL A 11 5.08 5.76 27.99
CA VAL A 11 5.13 6.82 29.03
C VAL A 11 3.76 7.47 29.17
N ASN A 12 3.15 7.84 28.05
CA ASN A 12 1.78 8.37 28.01
C ASN A 12 0.95 7.52 27.05
N GLY A 13 0.30 6.48 27.60
CA GLY A 13 -0.48 5.52 26.82
C GLY A 13 -1.56 6.20 25.99
N LYS A 14 -2.31 7.17 26.54
CA LYS A 14 -3.40 7.85 25.82
C LYS A 14 -2.88 8.57 24.56
N PHE A 15 -1.77 9.30 24.68
CA PHE A 15 -1.15 9.99 23.55
C PHE A 15 -0.52 9.01 22.55
N GLN A 16 0.30 8.07 23.03
CA GLN A 16 1.03 7.14 22.17
C GLN A 16 0.11 6.18 21.43
N TYR A 17 -0.91 5.62 22.09
CA TYR A 17 -1.88 4.75 21.43
C TYR A 17 -2.75 5.51 20.45
N ASN A 18 -3.20 6.74 20.76
CA ASN A 18 -4.01 7.51 19.81
C ASN A 18 -3.20 7.89 18.56
N MET A 19 -1.94 8.28 18.74
CA MET A 19 -1.01 8.57 17.66
C MET A 19 -0.73 7.32 16.80
N ALA A 20 -0.39 6.20 17.44
CA ALA A 20 -0.07 4.94 16.78
C ALA A 20 -1.31 4.34 16.08
N ALA A 21 -2.48 4.38 16.71
CA ALA A 21 -3.73 3.87 16.14
C ALA A 21 -4.17 4.72 14.94
N THR A 22 -4.01 6.04 15.00
CA THR A 22 -4.30 6.91 13.84
C THR A 22 -3.37 6.57 12.67
N PHE A 23 -2.07 6.38 12.94
CA PHE A 23 -1.10 6.01 11.91
C PHE A 23 -1.36 4.64 11.29
N ALA A 24 -1.44 3.61 12.15
CA ALA A 24 -1.63 2.23 11.73
C ALA A 24 -2.98 2.05 11.05
N GLY A 25 -4.05 2.63 11.62
CA GLY A 25 -5.39 2.56 11.06
C GLY A 25 -5.49 3.22 9.69
N LEU A 26 -4.93 4.43 9.53
CA LEU A 26 -4.95 5.10 8.24
C LEU A 26 -4.09 4.37 7.19
N SER A 27 -2.90 3.91 7.57
CA SER A 27 -2.03 3.15 6.68
C SER A 27 -2.70 1.84 6.23
N ALA A 28 -3.30 1.11 7.17
CA ALA A 28 -4.02 -0.13 6.89
C ALA A 28 -5.23 0.13 5.98
N LEU A 29 -5.98 1.21 6.20
CA LEU A 29 -7.13 1.56 5.37
C LEU A 29 -6.71 1.84 3.93
N ILE A 30 -5.69 2.68 3.72
CA ILE A 30 -5.18 2.99 2.37
C ILE A 30 -4.66 1.71 1.70
N MET A 31 -3.88 0.91 2.43
CA MET A 31 -3.33 -0.35 1.91
C MET A 31 -4.43 -1.34 1.53
N THR A 32 -5.50 -1.43 2.33
CA THR A 32 -6.65 -2.31 2.06
C THR A 32 -7.34 -1.90 0.77
N VAL A 33 -7.59 -0.61 0.56
CA VAL A 33 -8.22 -0.11 -0.68
C VAL A 33 -7.35 -0.44 -1.90
N ILE A 34 -6.04 -0.23 -1.81
CA ILE A 34 -5.10 -0.57 -2.89
C ILE A 34 -5.13 -2.08 -3.17
N ILE A 35 -5.07 -2.92 -2.13
CA ILE A 35 -5.09 -4.38 -2.24
C ILE A 35 -6.39 -4.85 -2.90
N ILE A 36 -7.54 -4.32 -2.53
CA ILE A 36 -8.84 -4.70 -3.11
C ILE A 36 -8.85 -4.43 -4.62
N ILE A 37 -8.45 -3.23 -5.02
CA ILE A 37 -8.42 -2.83 -6.44
C ILE A 37 -7.46 -3.73 -7.22
N LEU A 38 -6.24 -3.94 -6.71
CA LEU A 38 -5.24 -4.79 -7.38
C LEU A 38 -5.68 -6.26 -7.45
N SER A 39 -6.28 -6.79 -6.38
CA SER A 39 -6.77 -8.17 -6.31
C SER A 39 -7.86 -8.41 -7.35
N ALA A 40 -8.79 -7.48 -7.53
CA ALA A 40 -9.83 -7.60 -8.55
C ALA A 40 -9.23 -7.72 -9.96
N VAL A 41 -8.19 -6.94 -10.27
CA VAL A 41 -7.51 -6.99 -11.57
C VAL A 41 -6.71 -8.29 -11.74
N LEU A 42 -6.00 -8.74 -10.71
CA LEU A 42 -5.24 -10.00 -10.73
C LEU A 42 -6.15 -11.21 -10.92
N ILE A 43 -7.26 -11.28 -10.19
CA ILE A 43 -8.24 -12.38 -10.30
C ILE A 43 -8.81 -12.44 -11.72
N SER A 44 -9.20 -11.29 -12.30
CA SER A 44 -9.69 -11.24 -13.68
C SER A 44 -8.64 -11.67 -14.71
N SER A 45 -7.37 -11.40 -14.45
CA SER A 45 -6.28 -11.81 -15.33
C SER A 45 -5.99 -13.31 -15.21
N ASN A 46 -6.09 -13.85 -14.00
CA ASN A 46 -5.82 -15.25 -13.72
C ASN A 46 -6.89 -16.18 -14.33
N THR A 47 -8.17 -15.81 -14.28
CA THR A 47 -9.24 -16.59 -14.93
C THR A 47 -9.09 -16.65 -16.45
N ARG A 48 -8.66 -15.55 -17.07
CA ARG A 48 -8.36 -15.50 -18.52
C ARG A 48 -7.15 -16.36 -18.89
N LEU A 49 -6.13 -16.42 -18.02
CA LEU A 49 -4.96 -17.29 -18.21
C LEU A 49 -5.35 -18.77 -18.15
N ASP A 50 -6.26 -19.16 -17.25
CA ASP A 50 -6.75 -20.53 -17.15
C ASP A 50 -7.48 -20.95 -18.43
N GLU A 51 -8.35 -20.10 -18.98
CA GLU A 51 -9.04 -20.34 -20.25
C GLU A 51 -8.05 -20.56 -21.40
N ILE A 52 -7.03 -19.70 -21.52
CA ILE A 52 -5.98 -19.84 -22.53
C ILE A 52 -5.19 -21.13 -22.35
N SER A 53 -4.82 -21.47 -21.11
CA SER A 53 -4.08 -22.70 -20.79
C SER A 53 -4.87 -23.95 -21.21
N ARG A 54 -6.18 -23.99 -20.92
CA ARG A 54 -7.06 -25.08 -21.38
C ARG A 54 -7.17 -25.12 -22.90
N ASN A 55 -7.33 -23.97 -23.56
CA ASN A 55 -7.36 -23.93 -25.02
C ASN A 55 -6.03 -24.44 -25.62
N GLN A 56 -4.89 -24.12 -25.01
CA GLN A 56 -3.58 -24.64 -25.43
C GLN A 56 -3.47 -26.17 -25.26
N GLN A 57 -4.05 -26.75 -24.21
CA GLN A 57 -4.11 -28.21 -24.07
C GLN A 57 -4.93 -28.85 -25.20
N VAL A 58 -6.10 -28.28 -25.55
CA VAL A 58 -6.91 -28.75 -26.67
C VAL A 58 -6.15 -28.63 -27.99
N LEU A 59 -5.54 -27.46 -28.26
CA LEU A 59 -4.69 -27.20 -29.42
C LEU A 59 -3.55 -28.24 -29.53
N SER A 60 -2.89 -28.57 -28.42
CA SER A 60 -1.83 -29.58 -28.39
C SER A 60 -2.36 -30.98 -28.71
N GLY A 61 -3.58 -31.31 -28.26
CA GLY A 61 -4.25 -32.57 -28.60
C GLY A 61 -4.59 -32.65 -30.09
N THR A 62 -5.16 -31.59 -30.66
CA THR A 62 -5.48 -31.51 -32.10
C THR A 62 -4.23 -31.61 -32.96
N GLN A 63 -3.11 -30.98 -32.56
CA GLN A 63 -1.83 -31.12 -33.27
C GLN A 63 -1.33 -32.56 -33.31
N ALA A 64 -1.50 -33.34 -32.22
CA ALA A 64 -1.14 -34.74 -32.20
C ALA A 64 -2.01 -35.58 -33.16
N GLU A 65 -3.31 -35.29 -33.26
CA GLU A 65 -4.23 -35.97 -34.19
C GLU A 65 -3.97 -35.59 -35.66
N ILE A 66 -3.66 -34.33 -35.95
CA ILE A 66 -3.18 -33.85 -37.26
C ILE A 66 -1.93 -34.64 -37.67
N PHE A 67 -0.96 -34.81 -36.77
CA PHE A 67 0.26 -35.57 -37.04
C PHE A 67 0.00 -37.06 -37.30
N LYS A 68 -0.86 -37.71 -36.49
CA LYS A 68 -1.29 -39.10 -36.75
C LYS A 68 -1.97 -39.23 -38.12
N THR A 69 -2.85 -38.29 -38.46
CA THR A 69 -3.56 -38.29 -39.75
C THR A 69 -2.60 -38.11 -40.92
N LEU A 70 -1.57 -37.26 -40.78
CA LEU A 70 -0.48 -37.13 -41.76
C LEU A 70 0.31 -38.43 -41.96
N ILE A 71 0.61 -39.15 -40.88
CA ILE A 71 1.26 -40.47 -40.98
C ILE A 71 0.36 -41.45 -41.74
N VAL A 72 -0.94 -41.53 -41.41
CA VAL A 72 -1.89 -42.40 -42.09
C VAL A 72 -2.02 -42.05 -43.58
N LEU A 73 -2.06 -40.76 -43.91
CA LEU A 73 -2.06 -40.26 -45.29
C LEU A 73 -0.81 -40.70 -46.05
N SER A 74 0.37 -40.61 -45.42
CA SER A 74 1.64 -41.02 -46.05
C SER A 74 1.76 -42.51 -46.32
N GLN A 75 1.04 -43.34 -45.56
CA GLN A 75 1.07 -44.80 -45.66
C GLN A 75 -0.12 -45.36 -46.49
N SER A 76 -1.15 -44.55 -46.71
CA SER A 76 -2.36 -44.95 -47.44
C SER A 76 -2.10 -45.09 -48.94
N LYS A 77 -2.45 -46.25 -49.51
CA LYS A 77 -2.46 -46.46 -50.98
C LYS A 77 -3.80 -46.12 -51.63
N ASN A 78 -4.84 -45.81 -50.84
CA ASN A 78 -6.18 -45.55 -51.33
C ASN A 78 -6.44 -44.04 -51.47
N LEU A 79 -6.60 -43.59 -52.72
CA LEU A 79 -6.83 -42.18 -53.10
C LEU A 79 -8.12 -41.58 -52.51
N ALA A 80 -9.20 -42.35 -52.40
CA ALA A 80 -10.47 -41.86 -51.86
C ALA A 80 -10.35 -41.57 -50.35
N ASN A 81 -9.70 -42.47 -49.62
CA ASN A 81 -9.41 -42.29 -48.19
C ASN A 81 -8.43 -41.14 -47.97
N MET A 82 -7.45 -40.97 -48.86
CA MET A 82 -6.53 -39.83 -48.81
C MET A 82 -7.25 -38.48 -48.93
N ARG A 83 -8.18 -38.36 -49.85
CA ARG A 83 -8.90 -37.09 -50.08
C ARG A 83 -9.75 -36.70 -48.87
N ILE A 84 -10.50 -37.65 -48.29
CA ILE A 84 -11.31 -37.41 -47.09
C ILE A 84 -10.43 -37.01 -45.90
N SER A 85 -9.32 -37.71 -45.68
CA SER A 85 -8.38 -37.40 -44.60
C SER A 85 -7.66 -36.06 -44.82
N ALA A 86 -7.35 -35.69 -46.06
CA ALA A 86 -6.74 -34.41 -46.40
C ALA A 86 -7.72 -33.23 -46.19
N ASP A 87 -9.00 -33.39 -46.55
CA ASP A 87 -10.02 -32.36 -46.32
C ASP A 87 -10.25 -32.14 -44.81
N ARG A 88 -10.32 -33.21 -44.01
CA ARG A 88 -10.39 -33.11 -42.54
C ARG A 88 -9.17 -32.43 -41.95
N LEU A 89 -7.97 -32.85 -42.39
CA LEU A 89 -6.71 -32.26 -41.95
C LEU A 89 -6.66 -30.75 -42.21
N LYS A 90 -7.10 -30.32 -43.39
CA LYS A 90 -7.15 -28.89 -43.74
C LYS A 90 -8.10 -28.13 -42.82
N HIS A 91 -9.30 -28.66 -42.60
CA HIS A 91 -10.29 -28.06 -41.72
C HIS A 91 -9.76 -27.91 -40.27
N ASP A 92 -9.24 -28.99 -39.71
CA ASP A 92 -8.71 -29.02 -38.34
C ASP A 92 -7.51 -28.07 -38.18
N ASN A 93 -6.65 -27.98 -39.20
CA ASN A 93 -5.51 -27.07 -39.22
C ASN A 93 -5.95 -25.59 -39.29
N ASP A 94 -6.96 -25.27 -40.10
CA ASP A 94 -7.50 -23.90 -40.21
C ASP A 94 -8.18 -23.45 -38.91
N GLU A 95 -8.92 -24.34 -38.25
CA GLU A 95 -9.53 -24.09 -36.94
C GLU A 95 -8.46 -23.92 -35.85
N THR A 96 -7.48 -24.82 -35.81
CA THR A 96 -6.33 -24.78 -34.89
C THR A 96 -5.59 -23.45 -35.04
N LYS A 97 -5.33 -22.99 -36.27
CA LYS A 97 -4.66 -21.71 -36.52
C LYS A 97 -5.45 -20.52 -35.96
N ARG A 98 -6.78 -20.49 -36.17
CA ARG A 98 -7.64 -19.42 -35.65
C ARG A 98 -7.63 -19.36 -34.13
N LEU A 99 -7.73 -20.51 -33.46
CA LEU A 99 -7.69 -20.59 -31.99
C LEU A 99 -6.30 -20.18 -31.45
N LEU A 100 -5.23 -20.53 -32.15
CA LEU A 100 -3.86 -20.12 -31.84
C LEU A 100 -3.70 -18.60 -31.92
N ASP A 101 -4.18 -17.99 -32.99
CA ASP A 101 -4.10 -16.54 -33.18
C ASP A 101 -4.89 -15.80 -32.09
N GLN A 102 -6.12 -16.24 -31.79
CA GLN A 102 -6.94 -15.67 -30.71
C GLN A 102 -6.28 -15.82 -29.33
N ASN A 103 -5.70 -16.98 -29.02
CA ASN A 103 -5.01 -17.18 -27.75
C ASN A 103 -3.75 -16.33 -27.65
N ASN A 104 -2.97 -16.23 -28.73
CA ASN A 104 -1.76 -15.41 -28.76
C ASN A 104 -2.08 -13.93 -28.55
N GLU A 105 -3.16 -13.41 -29.13
CA GLU A 105 -3.63 -12.04 -28.88
C GLU A 105 -4.05 -11.84 -27.41
N LYS A 106 -4.83 -12.77 -26.84
CA LYS A 106 -5.21 -12.72 -25.42
C LYS A 106 -3.99 -12.76 -24.50
N VAL A 107 -3.00 -13.62 -24.76
CA VAL A 107 -1.74 -13.68 -23.99
C VAL A 107 -1.02 -12.35 -24.04
N ARG A 108 -0.80 -11.78 -25.23
CA ARG A 108 -0.12 -10.49 -25.39
C ARG A 108 -0.84 -9.37 -24.62
N ALA A 109 -2.17 -9.33 -24.68
CA ALA A 109 -2.97 -8.36 -23.94
C ALA A 109 -2.83 -8.52 -22.41
N ILE A 110 -2.80 -9.75 -21.90
CA ILE A 110 -2.58 -10.03 -20.47
C ILE A 110 -1.17 -9.64 -20.05
N THR A 111 -0.14 -10.00 -20.83
CA THR A 111 1.25 -9.65 -20.52
C THR A 111 1.45 -8.13 -20.45
N GLN A 112 0.88 -7.37 -21.39
CA GLN A 112 0.94 -5.91 -21.37
C GLN A 112 0.22 -5.32 -20.15
N ARG A 113 -0.99 -5.81 -19.83
CA ARG A 113 -1.73 -5.38 -18.65
C ARG A 113 -0.98 -5.69 -17.35
N ASN A 114 -0.41 -6.87 -17.21
CA ASN A 114 0.36 -7.27 -16.03
C ASN A 114 1.56 -6.34 -15.78
N ARG A 115 2.27 -5.95 -16.85
CA ARG A 115 3.36 -4.97 -16.73
C ARG A 115 2.83 -3.63 -16.19
N SER A 116 1.70 -3.15 -16.70
CA SER A 116 1.07 -1.92 -16.21
C SER A 116 0.59 -2.04 -14.77
N ILE A 117 0.10 -3.21 -14.34
CA ILE A 117 -0.31 -3.46 -12.94
C ILE A 117 0.89 -3.34 -11.99
N ILE A 118 2.05 -3.92 -12.33
CA ILE A 118 3.26 -3.83 -11.52
C ILE A 118 3.70 -2.37 -11.37
N VAL A 119 3.71 -1.62 -12.48
CA VAL A 119 4.05 -0.19 -12.46
C VAL A 119 3.05 0.60 -11.59
N MET A 120 1.75 0.32 -11.73
CA MET A 120 0.70 0.94 -10.93
C MET A 120 0.84 0.64 -9.43
N LEU A 121 1.30 -0.57 -9.08
CA LEU A 121 1.58 -0.97 -7.69
C LEU A 121 2.73 -0.17 -7.09
N ILE A 122 3.83 0.01 -7.84
CA ILE A 122 4.97 0.81 -7.38
C ILE A 122 4.54 2.27 -7.17
N ILE A 123 3.78 2.82 -8.13
CA ILE A 123 3.28 4.20 -8.05
C ILE A 123 2.31 4.34 -6.86
N SER A 124 1.38 3.41 -6.65
CA SER A 124 0.41 3.50 -5.55
C SER A 124 1.09 3.41 -4.19
N ALA A 125 2.12 2.56 -4.05
CA ALA A 125 2.94 2.49 -2.84
C ALA A 125 3.67 3.83 -2.57
N ALA A 126 4.29 4.42 -3.60
CA ALA A 126 4.96 5.72 -3.47
C ALA A 126 3.98 6.84 -3.08
N VAL A 127 2.81 6.89 -3.71
CA VAL A 127 1.74 7.86 -3.41
C VAL A 127 1.24 7.67 -1.97
N GLN A 128 1.01 6.43 -1.54
CA GLN A 128 0.62 6.13 -0.16
C GLN A 128 1.68 6.63 0.84
N SER A 129 2.96 6.36 0.59
CA SER A 129 4.04 6.84 1.45
C SER A 129 4.06 8.37 1.54
N ALA A 130 3.88 9.06 0.40
CA ALA A 130 3.81 10.52 0.38
C ALA A 130 2.61 11.08 1.17
N ILE A 131 1.43 10.47 1.03
CA ILE A 131 0.22 10.85 1.78
C ILE A 131 0.44 10.68 3.28
N ILE A 132 0.95 9.53 3.70
CA ILE A 132 1.24 9.23 5.10
C ILE A 132 2.27 10.22 5.67
N PHE A 133 3.35 10.48 4.92
CA PHE A 133 4.38 11.43 5.32
C PHE A 133 3.81 12.84 5.52
N TYR A 134 3.00 13.33 4.58
CA TYR A 134 2.36 14.64 4.68
C TYR A 134 1.44 14.74 5.92
N ILE A 135 0.65 13.72 6.18
CA ILE A 135 -0.23 13.67 7.35
C ILE A 135 0.59 13.66 8.65
N MET A 136 1.70 12.92 8.67
CA MET A 136 2.63 12.90 9.80
C MET A 136 3.26 14.26 10.06
N LEU A 137 3.69 14.96 9.02
CA LEU A 137 4.22 16.32 9.15
C LEU A 137 3.17 17.26 9.77
N ARG A 138 1.92 17.17 9.31
CA ARG A 138 0.82 17.97 9.87
C ARG A 138 0.54 17.64 11.34
N ARG A 139 0.61 16.36 11.73
CA ARG A 139 0.48 15.93 13.12
C ARG A 139 1.66 16.37 13.97
N SER A 140 2.88 16.32 13.44
CA SER A 140 4.08 16.76 14.14
C SER A 140 3.99 18.22 14.57
N ASN A 141 3.39 19.09 13.76
CA ASN A 141 3.22 20.50 14.10
C ASN A 141 2.37 20.73 15.37
N ARG A 142 1.39 19.85 15.64
CA ARG A 142 0.55 19.91 16.86
C ARG A 142 1.33 19.59 18.14
N ILE A 143 2.52 19.00 18.00
CA ILE A 143 3.43 18.62 19.09
C ILE A 143 4.60 19.60 19.19
N SER A 144 5.28 19.84 18.06
CA SER A 144 6.47 20.70 18.01
C SER A 144 6.15 22.16 18.32
N GLY A 145 4.95 22.64 17.97
CA GLY A 145 4.51 24.01 18.27
C GLY A 145 4.45 24.30 19.77
N PRO A 146 3.66 23.54 20.55
CA PRO A 146 3.62 23.65 22.01
C PRO A 146 5.00 23.50 22.66
N LEU A 147 5.80 22.50 22.25
CA LEU A 147 7.13 22.28 22.83
C LEU A 147 8.08 23.45 22.57
N PHE A 148 8.02 24.06 21.39
CA PHE A 148 8.80 25.25 21.07
C PHE A 148 8.43 26.45 21.95
N LEU A 149 7.12 26.69 22.16
CA LEU A 149 6.65 27.75 23.05
C LEU A 149 7.05 27.48 24.50
N LEU A 150 6.92 26.23 24.96
CA LEU A 150 7.28 25.83 26.32
C LEU A 150 8.76 26.13 26.59
N ASN A 151 9.67 25.73 25.69
CA ASN A 151 11.10 26.03 25.81
C ASN A 151 11.37 27.54 25.86
N ARG A 152 10.73 28.31 24.97
CA ARG A 152 10.87 29.76 24.94
C ARG A 152 10.45 30.39 26.27
N TYR A 153 9.30 30.00 26.83
CA TYR A 153 8.83 30.54 28.11
C TYR A 153 9.73 30.13 29.28
N ILE A 154 10.23 28.90 29.28
CA ILE A 154 11.21 28.44 30.26
C ILE A 154 12.46 29.32 30.21
N ASP A 155 12.98 29.62 29.02
CA ASP A 155 14.19 30.44 28.88
C ASP A 155 13.96 31.91 29.26
N GLU A 156 12.77 32.46 28.98
CA GLU A 156 12.38 33.78 29.46
C GLU A 156 12.30 33.83 31.00
N MET A 157 11.71 32.82 31.65
CA MET A 157 11.67 32.72 33.11
C MET A 157 13.04 32.52 33.74
N LYS A 158 13.93 31.73 33.13
CA LYS A 158 15.33 31.60 33.58
C LYS A 158 16.06 32.94 33.57
N SER A 159 15.72 33.83 32.63
CA SER A 159 16.27 35.18 32.57
C SER A 159 15.61 36.18 33.52
N GLY A 160 14.73 35.72 34.43
CA GLY A 160 14.04 36.55 35.41
C GLY A 160 12.81 37.28 34.87
N ARG A 161 12.39 37.01 33.62
CA ARG A 161 11.18 37.59 33.03
C ARG A 161 10.01 36.63 33.20
N PHE A 162 8.84 37.12 33.62
CA PHE A 162 7.62 36.33 33.71
C PHE A 162 6.65 36.72 32.59
N PRO A 163 6.76 36.12 31.40
CA PRO A 163 5.88 36.44 30.28
C PRO A 163 4.46 35.96 30.52
N GLU A 164 3.50 36.61 29.86
CA GLU A 164 2.13 36.14 29.84
C GLU A 164 2.02 34.86 28.98
N ILE A 165 1.74 33.74 29.63
CA ILE A 165 1.63 32.43 28.97
C ILE A 165 0.21 32.28 28.42
N ARG A 166 0.08 32.44 27.11
CA ARG A 166 -1.19 32.22 26.41
C ARG A 166 -1.61 30.75 26.42
N LYS A 167 -2.91 30.48 26.34
CA LYS A 167 -3.46 29.14 26.17
C LYS A 167 -3.08 28.54 24.80
N LEU A 168 -2.84 27.23 24.76
CA LEU A 168 -2.65 26.49 23.51
C LEU A 168 -3.94 26.42 22.70
N ARG A 169 -3.81 26.12 21.39
CA ARG A 169 -4.98 25.90 20.53
C ARG A 169 -5.70 24.63 20.97
N SER A 170 -7.01 24.57 20.79
CA SER A 170 -7.85 23.42 21.19
C SER A 170 -7.47 22.09 20.55
N HIS A 171 -6.72 22.12 19.45
CA HIS A 171 -6.25 20.94 18.74
C HIS A 171 -4.79 20.64 19.03
N ASP A 172 -4.04 21.47 19.74
CA ASP A 172 -2.64 21.15 20.03
C ASP A 172 -2.56 20.01 21.07
N ASP A 173 -1.52 19.20 20.97
CA ASP A 173 -1.22 18.17 21.96
C ASP A 173 -0.56 18.82 23.21
N PHE A 174 -0.55 18.12 24.34
CA PHE A 174 0.03 18.59 25.61
C PHE A 174 -0.68 19.76 26.30
N GLN A 175 -1.98 19.98 26.04
CA GLN A 175 -2.76 21.03 26.73
C GLN A 175 -2.63 20.98 28.24
N ASP A 176 -2.83 19.80 28.85
CA ASP A 176 -2.74 19.61 30.30
C ASP A 176 -1.35 19.99 30.85
N VAL A 177 -0.29 19.67 30.11
CA VAL A 177 1.09 20.03 30.51
C VAL A 177 1.30 21.53 30.44
N PHE A 178 0.76 22.17 29.40
CA PHE A 178 0.89 23.61 29.20
C PHE A 178 0.08 24.40 30.22
N ASP A 179 -1.11 23.93 30.58
CA ASP A 179 -1.95 24.52 31.63
C ASP A 179 -1.25 24.40 33.00
N ASN A 180 -0.72 23.21 33.34
CA ASN A 180 0.07 23.04 34.58
C ASN A 180 1.31 23.94 34.62
N PHE A 181 1.97 24.15 33.47
CA PHE A 181 3.13 25.03 33.38
C PHE A 181 2.75 26.50 33.57
N ARG A 182 1.61 26.94 33.02
CA ARG A 182 1.07 28.29 33.25
C ARG A 182 0.84 28.54 34.73
N ASP A 183 0.15 27.61 35.40
CA ASP A 183 -0.18 27.76 36.82
C ASP A 183 1.09 27.80 37.70
N LEU A 184 2.12 27.01 37.35
CA LEU A 184 3.44 27.08 38.01
C LEU A 184 4.12 28.44 37.80
N ALA A 185 4.12 28.97 36.58
CA ALA A 185 4.74 30.24 36.27
C ALA A 185 4.07 31.41 37.01
N GLU A 186 2.74 31.38 37.15
CA GLU A 186 1.99 32.37 37.93
C GLU A 186 2.37 32.32 39.41
N GLN A 187 2.48 31.12 40.01
CA GLN A 187 2.92 30.97 41.40
C GLN A 187 4.35 31.49 41.61
N MET A 188 5.26 31.19 40.68
CA MET A 188 6.64 31.68 40.75
C MET A 188 6.71 33.21 40.65
N LYS A 189 5.89 33.82 39.78
CA LYS A 189 5.78 35.27 39.65
C LYS A 189 5.35 35.91 40.97
N MET A 190 4.25 35.42 41.57
CA MET A 190 3.74 35.91 42.86
C MET A 190 4.78 35.79 43.98
N MET A 191 5.52 34.69 44.04
CA MET A 191 6.60 34.49 45.02
C MET A 191 7.76 35.46 44.82
N SER A 192 8.11 35.77 43.56
CA SER A 192 9.18 36.73 43.28
C SER A 192 8.80 38.15 43.69
N GLU A 193 7.55 38.56 43.41
CA GLU A 193 7.02 39.88 43.77
C GLU A 193 6.91 40.05 45.29
N SER A 194 6.49 39.00 46.01
CA SER A 194 6.38 39.02 47.48
C SER A 194 7.74 39.17 48.20
N LYS A 195 8.84 38.69 47.60
CA LYS A 195 10.20 38.85 48.15
C LYS A 195 10.80 40.23 47.93
N VAL A 196 10.30 41.02 46.99
CA VAL A 196 10.79 42.39 46.70
C VAL A 196 10.15 43.43 47.62
N VAL A 197 9.03 43.11 48.27
CA VAL A 197 8.27 44.02 49.15
C VAL A 197 8.71 43.94 50.63
N LYS A 198 9.62 43.03 50.98
CA LYS A 198 10.25 42.94 52.31
C LYS A 198 11.69 43.43 52.28
#